data_AF-A0A7V5XCX6-F1
#
_entry.id   AF-A0A7V5XCX6-F1
#
_cell.length_a   1.000
_cell.length_b   1.000
_cell.length_c   1.000
_cell.angle_alpha   90.00
_cell.angle_beta   90.00
_cell.angle_gamma   90.00
#
_symmetry.space_group_name_H-M   'P 1'
#
loop_
_entity.id
_entity.type
_entity.pdbx_description
1 polymer ?
#
loop_
_entity_poly.entity_id
_entity_poly.type
_entity_poly.pdbx_seq_one_letter_code
_entity_poly.pdbx_strand_id
1 'polypeptide(L)'
;MPQLTEVELHTLSIDRYEGVATPGAVQTIQRLAKQLQTVLDGRIVWHINSTAAGGGVAEILPSLLGYCRGLGLRTRWLVISGTPEFFRVTKRLHHALHGEPGDGSALDEQARSIYEAVLRDNLAELLVLIQPGDIVFLHDPQTLG
;
A
#
# COMPACT_ATOMS: atom_id res chain seq x y z
N MET A 1 -3.90 18.12 -12.09
CA MET A 1 -4.61 17.24 -11.14
C MET A 1 -3.67 16.11 -10.80
N PRO A 2 -3.48 15.82 -9.51
CA PRO A 2 -2.51 14.82 -9.09
C PRO A 2 -3.12 13.44 -9.39
N GLN A 3 -2.52 12.68 -10.32
CA GLN A 3 -3.06 11.41 -10.83
C GLN A 3 -2.56 10.25 -9.98
N LEU A 4 -3.47 9.37 -9.56
CA LEU A 4 -3.08 8.06 -9.03
C LEU A 4 -2.22 7.31 -10.04
N THR A 5 -1.18 6.65 -9.56
CA THR A 5 -0.36 5.78 -10.41
C THR A 5 -0.57 4.34 -10.00
N GLU A 6 -1.07 3.51 -10.92
CA GLU A 6 -1.04 2.07 -10.72
C GLU A 6 0.33 1.51 -11.11
N VAL A 7 0.93 0.74 -10.22
CA VAL A 7 2.22 0.09 -10.46
C VAL A 7 1.98 -1.28 -11.08
N GLU A 8 2.63 -1.55 -12.20
CA GLU A 8 2.58 -2.87 -12.83
C GLU A 8 3.27 -3.91 -11.94
N LEU A 9 2.57 -5.01 -11.68
CA LEU A 9 3.05 -6.11 -10.85
C LEU A 9 3.27 -7.37 -11.70
N HIS A 10 4.44 -7.98 -11.54
CA HIS A 10 4.75 -9.29 -12.11
C HIS A 10 4.28 -10.43 -11.21
N THR A 11 3.98 -11.57 -11.81
CA THR A 11 3.64 -12.79 -11.07
C THR A 11 4.90 -13.56 -10.67
N LEU A 12 4.99 -13.99 -9.42
CA LEU A 12 6.12 -14.78 -8.90
C LEU A 12 5.62 -16.10 -8.31
N SER A 13 6.30 -17.22 -8.60
CA SER A 13 5.97 -18.51 -7.95
C SER A 13 6.56 -18.57 -6.55
N ILE A 14 5.76 -19.04 -5.58
CA ILE A 14 6.21 -19.30 -4.21
C ILE A 14 7.16 -20.51 -4.12
N ASP A 15 7.19 -21.35 -5.16
CA ASP A 15 7.99 -22.59 -5.19
C ASP A 15 9.49 -22.30 -5.09
N ARG A 16 9.93 -21.07 -5.39
CA ARG A 16 11.33 -20.64 -5.19
C ARG A 16 11.81 -20.68 -3.73
N TYR A 17 10.89 -20.83 -2.77
CA TYR A 17 11.22 -21.03 -1.37
C TYR A 17 11.31 -22.51 -0.97
N GLU A 18 11.05 -23.45 -1.88
CA GLU A 18 11.32 -24.86 -1.64
C GLU A 18 12.81 -25.07 -1.34
N GLY A 19 13.11 -25.79 -0.27
CA GLY A 19 14.49 -26.03 0.19
C GLY A 19 15.14 -24.87 0.97
N VAL A 20 14.51 -23.69 1.03
CA VAL A 20 14.96 -22.55 1.85
C VAL A 20 14.05 -22.37 3.07
N ALA A 21 12.74 -22.47 2.86
CA ALA A 21 11.75 -22.37 3.93
C ALA A 21 11.67 -23.67 4.76
N THR A 22 11.08 -23.57 5.95
CA THR A 22 10.78 -24.73 6.78
C THR A 22 9.98 -25.78 5.98
N PRO A 23 10.29 -27.08 6.09
CA PRO A 23 9.53 -28.13 5.42
C PRO A 23 8.03 -28.00 5.66
N GLY A 24 7.23 -28.05 4.59
CA GLY A 24 5.77 -27.89 4.67
C GLY A 24 5.26 -26.43 4.58
N ALA A 25 6.13 -25.43 4.67
CA ALA A 25 5.71 -24.02 4.66
C ALA A 25 5.07 -23.61 3.32
N VAL A 26 5.68 -24.00 2.19
CA VAL A 26 5.15 -23.71 0.84
C VAL A 26 3.77 -24.33 0.66
N GLN A 27 3.59 -25.59 1.04
CA GLN A 27 2.30 -26.29 0.95
C GLN A 27 1.24 -25.62 1.86
N THR A 28 1.66 -25.15 3.04
CA THR A 28 0.78 -24.42 3.96
C THR A 28 0.32 -23.10 3.35
N ILE A 29 1.23 -22.31 2.78
CA ILE A 29 0.92 -21.04 2.12
C ILE A 29 -0.02 -21.28 0.93
N GLN A 30 0.27 -22.26 0.08
CA GLN A 30 -0.60 -22.61 -1.05
C GLN A 30 -2.02 -23.01 -0.60
N ARG A 31 -2.16 -23.76 0.49
CA ARG A 31 -3.46 -24.13 1.06
C ARG A 31 -4.21 -22.89 1.60
N LEU A 32 -3.53 -22.03 2.35
CA LEU A 32 -4.12 -20.79 2.88
C LEU A 32 -4.54 -19.85 1.76
N ALA A 33 -3.74 -19.74 0.69
CA ALA A 33 -4.08 -18.93 -0.47
C ALA A 33 -5.36 -19.42 -1.16
N LYS A 34 -5.54 -20.74 -1.31
CA LYS A 34 -6.79 -21.32 -1.85
C LYS A 34 -8.00 -20.98 -0.97
N GLN A 35 -7.86 -21.06 0.35
CA GLN A 35 -8.92 -20.66 1.27
C GLN A 35 -9.24 -19.16 1.15
N LEU A 36 -8.20 -18.33 1.05
CA LEU A 36 -8.35 -16.90 0.90
C LEU A 36 -9.01 -16.51 -0.44
N GLN A 37 -8.70 -17.21 -1.53
CA GLN A 37 -9.39 -17.01 -2.82
C GLN A 37 -10.90 -17.22 -2.68
N THR A 38 -11.33 -18.27 -1.95
CA THR A 38 -12.76 -18.52 -1.69
C THR A 38 -13.38 -17.41 -0.83
N VAL A 39 -12.69 -16.95 0.23
CA VAL A 39 -13.20 -15.89 1.11
C VAL A 39 -13.30 -14.55 0.37
N LEU A 40 -12.30 -14.23 -0.46
CA LEU A 40 -12.28 -13.01 -1.25
C LEU A 40 -13.30 -13.03 -2.38
N ASP A 41 -13.72 -14.20 -2.88
CA ASP A 41 -14.82 -14.31 -3.85
C ASP A 41 -14.67 -13.32 -5.04
N GLY A 42 -13.46 -13.29 -5.63
CA GLY A 42 -13.14 -12.39 -6.75
C GLY A 42 -12.83 -10.93 -6.39
N ARG A 43 -12.99 -10.52 -5.12
CA ARG A 43 -12.64 -9.18 -4.64
C ARG A 43 -11.16 -8.88 -4.77
N ILE A 44 -10.84 -7.59 -4.93
CA ILE A 44 -9.47 -7.12 -5.10
C ILE A 44 -8.90 -6.73 -3.74
N VAL A 45 -7.62 -7.05 -3.55
CA VAL A 45 -6.82 -6.57 -2.43
C VAL A 45 -5.92 -5.44 -2.93
N TRP A 46 -6.26 -4.21 -2.56
CA TRP A 46 -5.54 -3.00 -2.91
C TRP A 46 -4.47 -2.69 -1.89
N HIS A 47 -3.27 -2.36 -2.36
CA HIS A 47 -2.22 -1.76 -1.57
C HIS A 47 -2.04 -0.32 -2.03
N ILE A 48 -2.06 0.62 -1.09
CA ILE A 48 -1.98 2.05 -1.39
C ILE A 48 -0.89 2.69 -0.54
N ASN A 49 0.10 3.31 -1.19
CA ASN A 49 1.16 4.05 -0.50
C ASN A 49 1.49 5.35 -1.25
N SER A 50 2.53 6.07 -0.85
CA SER A 50 2.88 7.37 -1.43
C SER A 50 4.07 7.38 -2.39
N THR A 51 4.67 6.21 -2.70
CA THR A 51 5.78 6.14 -3.67
C THR A 51 5.95 4.74 -4.27
N ALA A 52 6.26 4.66 -5.56
CA ALA A 52 6.62 3.40 -6.23
C ALA A 52 8.09 3.00 -6.02
N ALA A 53 8.93 3.91 -5.52
CA ALA A 53 10.36 3.70 -5.38
C ALA A 53 10.94 4.41 -4.15
N GLY A 54 11.91 3.78 -3.50
CA GLY A 54 12.54 4.29 -2.30
C GLY A 54 11.70 4.07 -1.04
N GLY A 55 12.36 3.67 0.04
CA GLY A 55 11.71 3.31 1.30
C GLY A 55 11.31 1.83 1.38
N GLY A 56 11.19 1.32 2.61
CA GLY A 56 11.01 -0.12 2.86
C GLY A 56 9.71 -0.69 2.29
N VAL A 57 8.61 0.08 2.29
CA VAL A 57 7.33 -0.38 1.72
C VAL A 57 7.47 -0.63 0.21
N ALA A 58 7.99 0.34 -0.54
CA ALA A 58 8.17 0.23 -1.98
C ALA A 58 9.18 -0.87 -2.38
N GLU A 59 10.12 -1.21 -1.49
CA GLU A 59 11.05 -2.33 -1.69
C GLU A 59 10.36 -3.70 -1.51
N ILE A 60 9.44 -3.81 -0.54
CA ILE A 60 8.77 -5.07 -0.20
C ILE A 60 7.62 -5.40 -1.17
N LEU A 61 6.80 -4.40 -1.52
CA LEU A 61 5.55 -4.62 -2.25
C LEU A 61 5.72 -5.34 -3.60
N PRO A 62 6.70 -5.03 -4.47
CA PRO A 62 6.87 -5.75 -5.74
C PRO A 62 6.99 -7.27 -5.57
N SER A 63 7.80 -7.70 -4.59
CA SER A 63 8.00 -9.12 -4.31
C SER A 63 6.78 -9.73 -3.63
N LEU A 64 6.29 -9.10 -2.56
CA LEU A 64 5.16 -9.59 -1.79
C LEU A 64 3.91 -9.78 -2.66
N LEU A 65 3.55 -8.73 -3.41
CA LEU A 65 2.36 -8.75 -4.24
C LEU A 65 2.52 -9.66 -5.45
N GLY A 66 3.74 -9.83 -5.97
CA GLY A 66 4.02 -10.78 -7.03
C GLY A 66 3.77 -12.23 -6.61
N TYR A 67 4.11 -12.60 -5.37
CA TYR A 67 3.76 -13.92 -4.83
C TYR A 67 2.27 -14.07 -4.59
N CYS A 68 1.59 -13.04 -4.08
CA CYS A 68 0.13 -13.07 -3.94
C CYS A 68 -0.54 -13.34 -5.30
N ARG A 69 -0.10 -12.68 -6.36
CA ARG A 69 -0.58 -12.94 -7.73
C ARG A 69 -0.26 -14.35 -8.20
N GLY A 70 0.95 -14.86 -7.93
CA GLY A 70 1.34 -16.24 -8.27
C GLY A 70 0.52 -17.30 -7.54
N LEU A 71 -0.01 -16.94 -6.37
CA LEU A 71 -0.92 -17.75 -5.58
C LEU A 71 -2.40 -17.58 -5.98
N GLY A 72 -2.69 -16.83 -7.04
CA GLY A 72 -4.05 -16.63 -7.57
C GLY A 72 -4.86 -15.51 -6.88
N LEU A 73 -4.24 -14.70 -6.01
CA LEU A 73 -4.90 -13.56 -5.38
C LEU A 73 -4.91 -12.36 -6.32
N ARG A 74 -6.02 -11.64 -6.35
CA ARG A 74 -6.19 -10.40 -7.14
C ARG A 74 -5.65 -9.22 -6.35
N THR A 75 -4.33 -9.02 -6.36
CA THR A 75 -3.68 -7.86 -5.73
C THR A 75 -3.36 -6.77 -6.74
N ARG A 76 -3.57 -5.51 -6.33
CA ARG A 76 -3.23 -4.31 -7.11
C ARG A 76 -2.52 -3.29 -6.22
N TRP A 77 -1.68 -2.45 -6.82
CA TRP A 77 -0.91 -1.45 -6.10
C TRP A 77 -1.12 -0.08 -6.72
N LEU A 78 -1.67 0.85 -5.93
CA LEU A 78 -1.81 2.26 -6.28
C LEU A 78 -0.84 3.11 -5.45
N VAL A 79 -0.31 4.13 -6.10
CA VAL A 79 0.51 5.16 -5.47
C VAL A 79 -0.27 6.46 -5.52
N ILE A 80 -0.51 7.04 -4.34
CA ILE A 80 -1.11 8.37 -4.23
C ILE A 80 -0.13 9.43 -4.72
N SER A 81 -0.70 10.51 -5.22
CA SER A 81 0.04 11.67 -5.65
C SER A 81 0.02 12.75 -4.55
N GLY A 82 1.05 13.58 -4.49
CA GLY A 82 1.18 14.58 -3.45
C GLY A 82 2.00 15.80 -3.89
N THR A 83 1.70 16.95 -3.30
CA THR A 83 2.48 18.18 -3.49
C THR A 83 3.76 18.16 -2.64
N PRO A 84 4.78 18.97 -2.96
CA PRO A 84 5.95 19.12 -2.10
C PRO A 84 5.61 19.54 -0.66
N GLU A 85 4.57 20.35 -0.47
CA GLU A 85 4.05 20.76 0.84
C GLU A 85 3.43 19.57 1.58
N PHE A 86 2.64 18.74 0.89
CA PHE A 86 2.09 17.51 1.46
C PHE A 86 3.19 16.56 1.95
N PHE A 87 4.25 16.35 1.16
CA PHE A 87 5.36 15.51 1.59
C PHE A 87 6.16 16.11 2.75
N ARG A 88 6.25 17.44 2.85
CA ARG A 88 6.79 18.11 4.05
C ARG A 88 5.91 17.87 5.28
N VAL A 89 4.60 17.99 5.16
CA VAL A 89 3.64 17.70 6.25
C VAL A 89 3.74 16.24 6.69
N THR A 90 3.68 15.29 5.76
CA THR A 90 3.66 13.87 6.10
C THR A 90 4.99 13.37 6.66
N LYS A 91 6.13 13.95 6.22
CA LYS A 91 7.42 13.68 6.86
C LYS A 91 7.46 14.14 8.31
N ARG A 92 6.90 15.32 8.62
CA ARG A 92 6.76 15.79 10.02
C ARG A 92 5.83 14.89 10.82
N LEU A 93 4.70 14.47 10.24
CA LEU A 93 3.78 13.52 10.86
C LEU A 93 4.47 12.19 11.18
N HIS A 94 5.24 11.65 10.24
CA HIS A 94 6.04 10.44 10.43
C HIS A 94 7.03 10.60 11.60
N HIS A 95 7.82 11.67 11.62
CA HIS A 95 8.74 11.95 12.73
C HIS A 95 8.01 12.09 14.07
N ALA A 96 6.89 12.81 14.12
CA ALA A 96 6.10 13.01 15.33
C ALA A 96 5.56 11.67 15.88
N LEU A 97 5.10 10.77 15.00
CA LEU A 97 4.67 9.42 15.38
C LEU A 97 5.83 8.54 15.91
N HIS A 98 7.06 8.87 15.55
CA HIS A 98 8.28 8.26 16.09
C HIS A 98 8.87 9.01 17.29
N GLY A 99 8.18 10.01 17.83
CA GLY A 99 8.60 10.77 19.01
C GLY A 99 9.64 11.87 18.71
N GLU A 100 9.86 12.21 17.45
CA GLU A 100 10.78 13.26 17.01
C GLU A 100 10.03 14.52 16.55
N PRO A 101 10.54 15.73 16.83
CA PRO A 101 9.88 16.99 16.45
C PRO A 101 9.96 17.29 14.93
N GLY A 102 10.64 16.44 14.16
CA GLY A 102 10.88 16.64 12.74
C GLY A 102 11.67 17.92 12.45
N ASP A 103 11.15 18.80 11.59
CA ASP A 103 11.78 20.09 11.28
C ASP A 103 11.44 21.20 12.31
N GLY A 104 10.73 20.86 13.39
CA GLY A 104 10.37 21.76 14.48
C GLY A 104 9.15 22.64 14.21
N SER A 105 8.57 22.61 13.01
CA SER A 105 7.33 23.33 12.71
C SER A 105 6.09 22.55 13.16
N ALA A 106 5.04 23.27 13.57
CA ALA A 106 3.84 22.67 14.14
C ALA A 106 3.03 21.86 13.12
N LEU A 107 2.41 20.77 13.59
CA LEU A 107 1.31 20.07 12.93
C LEU A 107 -0.01 20.76 13.30
N ASP A 108 -0.20 21.98 12.79
CA ASP A 108 -1.34 22.85 13.06
C ASP A 108 -2.47 22.68 12.04
N GLU A 109 -3.47 23.56 12.11
CA GLU A 109 -4.63 23.53 11.20
C GLU A 109 -4.24 23.76 9.73
N GLN A 110 -3.16 24.52 9.47
CA GLN A 110 -2.66 24.69 8.11
C GLN A 110 -2.04 23.39 7.59
N ALA A 111 -1.23 22.72 8.41
CA ALA A 111 -0.67 21.41 8.06
C ALA A 111 -1.79 20.38 7.81
N ARG A 112 -2.82 20.37 8.65
CA ARG A 112 -4.00 19.52 8.49
C ARG A 112 -4.74 19.81 7.18
N SER A 113 -5.00 21.09 6.87
CA SER A 113 -5.69 21.48 5.65
C SER A 113 -4.94 21.03 4.39
N ILE A 114 -3.61 21.18 4.37
CA ILE A 114 -2.77 20.69 3.26
C ILE A 114 -2.87 19.17 3.11
N TYR A 115 -2.80 18.45 4.23
CA TYR A 115 -2.89 16.99 4.25
C TYR A 115 -4.24 16.49 3.73
N GLU A 116 -5.34 17.01 4.29
CA GLU A 116 -6.70 16.61 3.92
C GLU A 116 -7.08 17.02 2.49
N ALA A 117 -6.59 18.17 2.00
CA ALA A 117 -6.86 18.60 0.63
C ALA A 117 -6.31 17.61 -0.40
N VAL A 118 -5.03 17.21 -0.24
CA VAL A 118 -4.40 16.23 -1.14
C VAL A 118 -5.07 14.86 -1.05
N LEU A 119 -5.43 14.42 0.16
CA LEU A 119 -6.13 13.13 0.30
C LEU A 119 -7.53 13.14 -0.30
N ARG A 120 -8.26 14.25 -0.19
CA ARG A 120 -9.57 14.40 -0.82
C ARG A 120 -9.51 14.30 -2.34
N ASP A 121 -8.47 14.89 -2.95
CA ASP A 121 -8.25 14.79 -4.39
C ASP A 121 -7.94 13.34 -4.81
N ASN A 122 -7.07 12.65 -4.08
CA ASN A 122 -6.78 11.23 -4.36
C ASN A 122 -7.99 10.32 -4.13
N LEU A 123 -8.80 10.61 -3.10
CA LEU A 123 -9.99 9.82 -2.76
C LEU A 123 -11.01 9.82 -3.90
N ALA A 124 -11.17 10.94 -4.60
CA ALA A 124 -12.09 11.02 -5.74
C ALA A 124 -11.74 10.00 -6.83
N GLU A 125 -10.45 9.79 -7.12
CA GLU A 125 -10.00 8.78 -8.08
C GLU A 125 -10.06 7.36 -7.50
N LEU A 126 -9.72 7.17 -6.22
CA LEU A 126 -9.79 5.88 -5.55
C LEU A 126 -11.21 5.29 -5.55
N LEU A 127 -12.23 6.14 -5.33
CA LEU A 127 -13.64 5.73 -5.33
C LEU A 127 -14.17 5.29 -6.71
N VAL A 128 -13.47 5.63 -7.79
CA VAL A 128 -13.79 5.13 -9.13
C VAL A 128 -13.25 3.70 -9.34
N LEU A 129 -12.14 3.37 -8.70
CA LEU A 129 -11.43 2.10 -8.88
C LEU A 129 -11.86 1.02 -7.88
N ILE A 130 -12.03 1.40 -6.62
CA ILE A 130 -12.27 0.48 -5.50
C ILE A 130 -13.76 0.22 -5.35
N GLN A 131 -14.14 -1.06 -5.32
CA GLN A 131 -15.55 -1.46 -5.23
C GLN A 131 -15.94 -1.83 -3.79
N PRO A 132 -17.23 -1.68 -3.41
CA PRO A 132 -17.71 -2.20 -2.14
C PRO A 132 -17.35 -3.68 -1.95
N GLY A 133 -16.70 -3.99 -0.84
CA GLY A 133 -16.25 -5.34 -0.51
C GLY A 133 -14.79 -5.63 -0.84
N ASP A 134 -14.11 -4.79 -1.65
CA ASP A 134 -12.66 -4.87 -1.80
C ASP A 134 -11.94 -4.65 -0.46
N ILE A 135 -10.73 -5.19 -0.35
CA ILE A 135 -9.87 -5.01 0.83
C ILE A 135 -8.80 -3.97 0.50
N VAL A 136 -8.60 -3.00 1.39
CA VAL A 136 -7.64 -1.91 1.19
C VAL A 136 -6.62 -1.91 2.32
N PHE A 137 -5.35 -2.02 1.95
CA PHE A 137 -4.20 -1.81 2.82
C PHE A 137 -3.59 -0.43 2.55
N LEU A 138 -3.74 0.47 3.51
CA LEU A 138 -3.17 1.82 3.51
C LEU A 138 -1.80 1.76 4.21
N HIS A 139 -0.75 2.14 3.50
CA HIS A 139 0.63 2.11 4.00
C HIS A 139 1.08 3.50 4.41
N ASP A 140 1.68 3.57 5.59
CA ASP A 140 2.27 4.76 6.21
C ASP A 140 1.31 5.94 6.46
N PRO A 141 1.69 6.91 7.30
CA PRO A 141 0.84 8.05 7.65
C PRO A 141 0.37 8.90 6.48
N GLN A 142 1.02 8.82 5.32
CA GLN A 142 0.64 9.53 4.11
C GLN A 142 -0.76 9.18 3.60
N THR A 143 -1.31 8.01 3.98
CA THR A 143 -2.55 7.48 3.41
C THR A 143 -3.69 7.33 4.43
N LEU A 144 -3.54 7.82 5.67
CA LEU A 144 -4.45 7.51 6.78
C LEU A 144 -5.71 8.39 6.88
N GLY A 145 -5.81 9.48 6.10
CA GLY A 145 -6.84 10.52 6.25
C GLY A 145 -8.01 10.43 5.27
#